data_AF-A0A3C1MXF5-F1
#
_entry.id   AF-A0A3C1MXF5-F1
#
_cell.length_a   1.000
_cell.length_b   1.000
_cell.length_c   1.000
_cell.angle_alpha   90.00
_cell.angle_beta   90.00
_cell.angle_gamma   90.00
#
_symmetry.space_group_name_H-M   'P 1'
#
loop_
_entity.id
_entity.type
_entity.pdbx_description
1 polymer ?
#
loop_
_entity_poly.entity_id
_entity_poly.type
_entity_poly.pdbx_seq_one_letter_code
_entity_poly.pdbx_strand_id
1 'polypeptide(L)'
;MLSLHTPYVLAHNFVNATDASPQAATAVADTHASQPIRFGESADGKDYLLPAEEIVGFNFLLNRFNYHFIDKQVYGTTLQSVRDNLHNKWIVDTDPFAVNQFMHPYQGSVYFGLARSTGLDYWESLGYTFGGSLLWEIAGETGAPSINDLVTTGFGGSFLGEPLFRMASLLLERGGKKPGIWREIGAAAISPSLGFTRLAYGDRFRSVFDSHDPATYTYVRLGWNKVDNLFDAAVSQNVKRNAATMDYHMSYGLPGKDGYTYTRPFDYFDFEFTATTANVFENIMSRGLLVGKDYAAGDNYRGVWGLYGSYDYISPQVFRVSSTAVSLGTTGQWWLSKTVALQGTALVGVGYGAAGTIHGSGERNYHYGATPQALLALRMMFGETANLDLTARSYYVSDVASTENRGTERIFRGDAAFTVRVHGPHAVTLKYNASRRDARYPDLANTHQTVNTLSLLYTYSFGDTRFGAVEWRPADGG
;
A
#
# COMPACT_ATOMS: atom_id res chain seq x y z
N MET A 1 -59.89 -5.66 -43.75
CA MET A 1 -59.64 -7.10 -43.99
C MET A 1 -58.62 -7.54 -42.95
N LEU A 2 -59.03 -7.99 -41.76
CA LEU A 2 -59.38 -9.39 -41.38
C LEU A 2 -58.22 -10.33 -41.71
N SER A 3 -57.59 -11.08 -40.78
CA SER A 3 -58.15 -11.95 -39.72
C SER A 3 -56.97 -12.39 -38.79
N LEU A 4 -56.99 -12.20 -37.46
CA LEU A 4 -57.46 -13.14 -36.40
C LEU A 4 -56.46 -14.32 -36.14
N HIS A 5 -55.94 -14.58 -34.93
CA HIS A 5 -56.59 -14.86 -33.65
C HIS A 5 -55.67 -14.64 -32.42
N THR A 6 -56.25 -14.15 -31.33
CA THR A 6 -55.88 -14.32 -29.89
C THR A 6 -57.04 -15.10 -29.23
N PRO A 7 -56.99 -15.70 -28.00
CA PRO A 7 -56.80 -14.94 -26.73
C PRO A 7 -56.20 -15.70 -25.49
N TYR A 8 -55.77 -14.90 -24.48
CA TYR A 8 -55.91 -14.96 -23.00
C TYR A 8 -55.90 -16.31 -22.21
N VAL A 9 -55.35 -16.45 -20.98
CA VAL A 9 -55.90 -16.05 -19.64
C VAL A 9 -54.81 -16.35 -18.56
N LEU A 10 -54.27 -15.39 -17.80
CA LEU A 10 -54.52 -14.98 -16.39
C LEU A 10 -54.71 -16.04 -15.27
N ALA A 11 -53.80 -15.98 -14.27
CA ALA A 11 -53.95 -16.10 -12.81
C ALA A 11 -54.78 -17.23 -12.14
N HIS A 12 -54.16 -17.98 -11.19
CA HIS A 12 -54.47 -17.91 -9.75
C HIS A 12 -53.78 -19.00 -8.89
N ASN A 13 -53.30 -18.53 -7.72
CA ASN A 13 -52.97 -19.16 -6.42
C ASN A 13 -53.38 -20.61 -6.13
N PHE A 14 -52.49 -21.33 -5.43
CA PHE A 14 -52.87 -22.27 -4.36
C PHE A 14 -51.99 -22.04 -3.11
N VAL A 15 -52.66 -22.07 -1.96
CA VAL A 15 -52.19 -21.83 -0.59
C VAL A 15 -52.24 -23.16 0.18
N ASN A 16 -51.21 -23.38 1.02
CA ASN A 16 -51.08 -24.23 2.24
C ASN A 16 -51.44 -25.73 2.25
N ALA A 17 -50.51 -26.52 2.80
CA ALA A 17 -50.69 -27.52 3.88
C ALA A 17 -49.37 -28.32 4.05
N THR A 18 -48.53 -27.99 5.04
CA THR A 18 -48.38 -28.66 6.38
C THR A 18 -47.62 -30.01 6.38
N ASP A 19 -46.63 -30.04 7.28
CA ASP A 19 -46.10 -31.18 8.05
C ASP A 19 -45.32 -32.31 7.34
N ALA A 20 -43.98 -32.21 7.46
CA ALA A 20 -43.14 -33.39 7.70
C ALA A 20 -41.98 -33.01 8.64
N SER A 21 -41.95 -33.70 9.79
CA SER A 21 -40.91 -33.65 10.81
C SER A 21 -39.53 -34.09 10.27
N PRO A 22 -38.42 -33.70 10.92
CA PRO A 22 -37.08 -33.78 10.36
C PRO A 22 -36.55 -35.22 10.39
N GLN A 23 -36.26 -35.77 9.22
CA GLN A 23 -35.45 -36.98 9.12
C GLN A 23 -34.02 -36.59 9.48
N ALA A 24 -33.52 -37.17 10.58
CA ALA A 24 -32.16 -37.00 11.05
C ALA A 24 -31.18 -37.30 9.92
N ALA A 25 -30.59 -36.24 9.35
CA ALA A 25 -29.40 -36.35 8.55
C ALA A 25 -28.28 -36.78 9.51
N THR A 26 -27.99 -38.08 9.48
CA THR A 26 -26.79 -38.65 10.05
C THR A 26 -25.60 -37.80 9.63
N ALA A 27 -24.96 -37.17 10.61
CA ALA A 27 -23.67 -36.53 10.44
C ALA A 27 -22.72 -37.57 9.85
N VAL A 28 -22.43 -37.44 8.55
CA VAL A 28 -21.24 -38.03 7.98
C VAL A 28 -20.10 -37.27 8.64
N ALA A 29 -19.51 -37.88 9.66
CA ALA A 29 -18.25 -37.43 10.20
C ALA A 29 -17.29 -37.29 9.03
N ASP A 30 -16.93 -36.06 8.72
CA ASP A 30 -15.85 -35.72 7.79
C ASP A 30 -14.56 -36.24 8.44
N THR A 31 -14.26 -37.52 8.23
CA THR A 31 -12.95 -38.09 8.55
C THR A 31 -11.98 -37.64 7.48
N HIS A 32 -11.71 -36.34 7.42
CA HIS A 32 -10.43 -35.88 6.92
C HIS A 32 -9.41 -36.38 7.94
N ALA A 33 -8.70 -37.46 7.60
CA ALA A 33 -7.52 -37.87 8.33
C ALA A 33 -6.66 -36.62 8.52
N SER A 34 -6.49 -36.20 9.78
CA SER A 34 -5.61 -35.10 10.14
C SER A 34 -4.24 -35.41 9.55
N GLN A 35 -3.86 -34.67 8.52
CA GLN A 35 -2.52 -34.75 7.95
C GLN A 35 -1.53 -34.58 9.12
N PRO A 36 -0.48 -35.39 9.22
CA PRO A 36 0.48 -35.25 10.30
C PRO A 36 1.04 -33.83 10.27
N ILE A 37 0.90 -33.12 11.40
CA ILE A 37 1.47 -31.78 11.59
C ILE A 37 2.96 -31.89 11.32
N ARG A 38 3.45 -31.18 10.29
CA ARG A 38 4.86 -31.21 9.92
C ARG A 38 5.66 -30.45 10.97
N PHE A 39 6.95 -30.76 11.08
CA PHE A 39 7.84 -29.99 11.97
C PHE A 39 7.83 -28.52 11.56
N GLY A 40 7.49 -27.62 12.50
CA GLY A 40 7.33 -26.19 12.24
C GLY A 40 5.90 -25.74 11.92
N GLU A 41 4.97 -26.66 11.68
CA GLU A 41 3.54 -26.35 11.52
C GLU A 41 2.81 -26.33 12.87
N SER A 42 1.91 -25.38 13.03
CA SER A 42 0.96 -25.33 14.16
C SER A 42 -0.37 -26.03 13.81
N ALA A 43 -1.17 -26.31 14.84
CA ALA A 43 -2.46 -26.98 14.68
C ALA A 43 -3.50 -26.18 13.86
N ASP A 44 -3.33 -24.85 13.75
CA ASP A 44 -4.13 -23.95 12.92
C ASP A 44 -3.57 -23.78 11.50
N GLY A 45 -2.53 -24.53 11.12
CA GLY A 45 -2.00 -24.60 9.76
C GLY A 45 -0.97 -23.51 9.40
N LYS A 46 -0.46 -22.76 10.38
CA LYS A 46 0.65 -21.82 10.18
C LYS A 46 1.98 -22.57 10.09
N ASP A 47 2.92 -22.09 9.28
CA ASP A 47 4.29 -22.62 9.22
C ASP A 47 5.29 -21.56 9.70
N TYR A 48 6.00 -21.86 10.79
CA TYR A 48 7.02 -20.98 11.36
C TYR A 48 8.44 -21.33 10.88
N LEU A 49 8.68 -22.53 10.34
CA LEU A 49 10.03 -22.90 9.89
C LEU A 49 10.28 -22.43 8.47
N LEU A 50 9.32 -22.66 7.59
CA LEU A 50 9.45 -22.35 6.17
C LEU A 50 9.82 -20.89 5.89
N PRO A 51 9.13 -19.86 6.44
CA PRO A 51 9.50 -18.48 6.15
C PRO A 51 10.91 -18.14 6.64
N ALA A 52 11.40 -18.76 7.73
CA ALA A 52 12.79 -18.59 8.14
C ALA A 52 13.77 -19.11 7.08
N GLU A 53 13.53 -20.32 6.56
CA GLU A 53 14.34 -20.92 5.50
C GLU A 53 14.29 -20.12 4.19
N GLU A 54 13.09 -19.68 3.77
CA GLU A 54 12.90 -18.87 2.57
C GLU A 54 13.61 -17.52 2.67
N ILE A 55 13.55 -16.85 3.83
CA ILE A 55 14.24 -15.57 4.06
C ILE A 55 15.76 -15.74 4.04
N VAL A 56 16.29 -16.78 4.71
CA VAL A 56 17.73 -17.10 4.66
C VAL A 56 18.16 -17.40 3.21
N GLY A 57 17.38 -18.21 2.49
CA GLY A 57 17.63 -18.53 1.09
C GLY A 57 17.58 -17.30 0.19
N PHE A 58 16.58 -16.43 0.36
CA PHE A 58 16.47 -15.18 -0.37
C PHE A 58 17.68 -14.28 -0.13
N ASN A 59 18.08 -14.08 1.14
CA ASN A 59 19.26 -13.26 1.48
C ASN A 59 20.54 -13.82 0.88
N PHE A 60 20.71 -15.13 0.93
CA PHE A 60 21.85 -15.77 0.28
C PHE A 60 21.85 -15.49 -1.23
N LEU A 61 20.72 -15.69 -1.91
CA LEU A 61 20.60 -15.47 -3.36
C LEU A 61 20.80 -13.99 -3.73
N LEU A 62 20.23 -13.06 -2.97
CA LEU A 62 20.39 -11.62 -3.17
C LEU A 62 21.85 -11.21 -2.99
N ASN A 63 22.52 -11.67 -1.94
CA ASN A 63 23.95 -11.44 -1.75
C ASN A 63 24.78 -12.00 -2.93
N ARG A 64 24.49 -13.22 -3.40
CA ARG A 64 25.22 -13.80 -4.55
C ARG A 64 24.98 -13.02 -5.83
N PHE A 65 23.77 -12.58 -6.08
CA PHE A 65 23.47 -11.69 -7.18
C PHE A 65 24.28 -10.39 -7.06
N ASN A 66 24.22 -9.72 -5.91
CA ASN A 66 24.91 -8.45 -5.70
C ASN A 66 26.43 -8.58 -5.79
N TYR A 67 27.02 -9.66 -5.30
CA TYR A 67 28.44 -9.95 -5.44
C TYR A 67 28.86 -10.14 -6.90
N HIS A 68 28.05 -10.81 -7.71
CA HIS A 68 28.40 -11.08 -9.11
C HIS A 68 28.12 -9.90 -10.05
N PHE A 69 27.14 -9.05 -9.73
CA PHE A 69 26.62 -8.06 -10.67
C PHE A 69 26.65 -6.61 -10.17
N ILE A 70 26.85 -6.36 -8.87
CA ILE A 70 26.84 -5.02 -8.27
C ILE A 70 28.24 -4.66 -7.73
N ASP A 71 28.67 -5.27 -6.62
CA ASP A 71 29.96 -4.97 -5.99
C ASP A 71 30.56 -6.16 -5.23
N LYS A 72 31.70 -6.68 -5.71
CA LYS A 72 32.35 -7.83 -5.06
C LYS A 72 32.90 -7.52 -3.67
N GLN A 73 33.29 -6.28 -3.40
CA GLN A 73 33.89 -5.88 -2.13
C GLN A 73 32.81 -5.76 -1.06
N VAL A 74 31.71 -5.06 -1.36
CA VAL A 74 30.60 -4.86 -0.41
C VAL A 74 29.88 -6.17 -0.07
N TYR A 75 29.67 -7.04 -1.07
CA TYR A 75 28.88 -8.27 -0.90
C TYR A 75 29.76 -9.52 -0.74
N GLY A 76 31.09 -9.34 -0.58
CA GLY A 76 32.07 -10.40 -0.38
C GLY A 76 32.11 -10.94 1.05
N THR A 77 30.96 -11.32 1.61
CA THR A 77 30.83 -11.66 3.02
C THR A 77 31.57 -12.93 3.42
N THR A 78 32.16 -12.92 4.62
CA THR A 78 32.91 -14.02 5.20
C THR A 78 32.50 -14.21 6.66
N LEU A 79 32.88 -15.34 7.27
CA LEU A 79 32.68 -15.52 8.72
C LEU A 79 33.36 -14.42 9.56
N GLN A 80 34.45 -13.83 9.05
CA GLN A 80 35.11 -12.72 9.71
C GLN A 80 34.25 -11.45 9.63
N SER A 81 33.73 -11.08 8.45
CA SER A 81 32.87 -9.88 8.34
C SER A 81 31.58 -10.04 9.15
N VAL A 82 30.99 -11.24 9.18
CA VAL A 82 29.84 -11.55 10.05
C VAL A 82 30.19 -11.34 11.51
N ARG A 83 31.35 -11.86 11.96
CA ARG A 83 31.82 -11.67 13.33
C ARG A 83 32.05 -10.20 13.64
N ASP A 84 32.63 -9.45 12.71
CA ASP A 84 32.88 -8.01 12.87
C ASP A 84 31.56 -7.26 13.01
N ASN A 85 30.56 -7.55 12.17
CA ASN A 85 29.25 -6.90 12.20
C ASN A 85 28.44 -7.22 13.46
N LEU A 86 28.66 -8.38 14.09
CA LEU A 86 28.07 -8.69 15.41
C LEU A 86 28.64 -7.81 16.55
N HIS A 87 29.81 -7.21 16.37
CA HIS A 87 30.49 -6.40 17.40
C HIS A 87 30.60 -4.91 17.03
N ASN A 88 30.48 -4.58 15.75
CA ASN A 88 30.57 -3.22 15.25
C ASN A 88 29.40 -2.37 15.74
N LYS A 89 29.67 -1.07 15.85
CA LYS A 89 28.61 -0.10 16.13
C LYS A 89 27.71 0.01 14.90
N TRP A 90 26.41 -0.01 15.16
CA TRP A 90 25.41 0.29 14.16
C TRP A 90 25.50 1.77 13.80
N ILE A 91 25.48 2.05 12.51
CA ILE A 91 25.58 3.41 11.97
C ILE A 91 24.31 3.74 11.20
N VAL A 92 24.17 5.00 10.80
CA VAL A 92 23.30 5.31 9.68
C VAL A 92 24.20 5.41 8.47
N ASP A 93 23.94 4.57 7.47
CA ASP A 93 24.74 4.52 6.26
C ASP A 93 24.53 5.77 5.37
N THR A 94 25.25 5.78 4.25
CA THR A 94 25.22 6.85 3.25
C THR A 94 24.76 6.34 1.89
N ASP A 95 23.99 5.25 1.86
CA ASP A 95 23.59 4.62 0.62
C ASP A 95 22.69 5.52 -0.23
N PRO A 96 22.60 5.28 -1.56
CA PRO A 96 21.76 6.08 -2.43
C PRO A 96 20.30 6.07 -1.94
N PHE A 97 19.62 7.21 -2.01
CA PHE A 97 18.22 7.32 -1.55
C PHE A 97 17.29 6.24 -2.11
N ALA A 98 17.44 5.86 -3.38
CA ALA A 98 16.62 4.81 -3.99
C ALA A 98 16.91 3.41 -3.41
N VAL A 99 18.12 3.18 -2.88
CA VAL A 99 18.45 1.96 -2.16
C VAL A 99 17.72 2.00 -0.81
N ASN A 100 18.06 2.95 0.06
CA ASN A 100 17.52 3.03 1.42
C ASN A 100 16.00 3.23 1.50
N GLN A 101 15.46 4.05 0.61
CA GLN A 101 14.06 4.47 0.68
C GLN A 101 13.16 3.70 -0.29
N PHE A 102 13.69 2.82 -1.15
CA PHE A 102 12.86 1.97 -2.02
C PHE A 102 13.29 0.51 -2.02
N MET A 103 14.57 0.18 -2.28
CA MET A 103 15.02 -1.22 -2.29
C MET A 103 14.89 -1.88 -0.92
N HIS A 104 15.26 -1.19 0.17
CA HIS A 104 15.10 -1.72 1.53
C HIS A 104 13.64 -1.99 1.91
N PRO A 105 12.69 -1.05 1.74
CA PRO A 105 11.27 -1.34 1.90
C PRO A 105 10.77 -2.46 1.00
N TYR A 106 11.22 -2.53 -0.26
CA TYR A 106 10.82 -3.61 -1.16
C TYR A 106 11.35 -4.98 -0.69
N GLN A 107 12.61 -5.09 -0.29
CA GLN A 107 13.20 -6.29 0.31
C GLN A 107 12.45 -6.70 1.59
N GLY A 108 12.11 -5.74 2.43
CA GLY A 108 11.29 -5.99 3.62
C GLY A 108 9.88 -6.49 3.28
N SER A 109 9.28 -5.96 2.21
CA SER A 109 7.99 -6.45 1.70
C SER A 109 8.06 -7.88 1.19
N VAL A 110 9.22 -8.32 0.69
CA VAL A 110 9.45 -9.72 0.29
C VAL A 110 9.50 -10.62 1.52
N TYR A 111 10.28 -10.28 2.56
CA TYR A 111 10.31 -11.03 3.82
C TYR A 111 8.93 -11.12 4.46
N PHE A 112 8.25 -9.98 4.54
CA PHE A 112 6.90 -9.89 5.08
C PHE A 112 5.96 -10.81 4.30
N GLY A 113 6.02 -10.76 2.97
CA GLY A 113 5.19 -11.56 2.09
C GLY A 113 5.43 -13.06 2.21
N LEU A 114 6.68 -13.53 2.43
CA LEU A 114 7.02 -14.95 2.61
C LEU A 114 6.43 -15.50 3.93
N ALA A 115 6.54 -14.72 5.01
CA ALA A 115 5.88 -15.04 6.27
C ALA A 115 4.34 -14.99 6.14
N ARG A 116 3.81 -13.95 5.49
CA ARG A 116 2.36 -13.75 5.37
C ARG A 116 1.69 -14.82 4.49
N SER A 117 2.36 -15.28 3.44
CA SER A 117 1.87 -16.33 2.53
C SER A 117 1.89 -17.73 3.14
N THR A 118 2.57 -17.94 4.27
CA THR A 118 2.65 -19.22 5.01
C THR A 118 1.69 -19.29 6.19
N GLY A 119 0.73 -18.37 6.25
CA GLY A 119 -0.37 -18.37 7.22
C GLY A 119 -0.14 -17.51 8.47
N LEU A 120 1.06 -16.95 8.63
CA LEU A 120 1.36 -16.05 9.75
C LEU A 120 0.55 -14.75 9.67
N ASP A 121 0.20 -14.19 10.82
CA ASP A 121 -0.50 -12.91 10.90
C ASP A 121 0.45 -11.72 10.67
N TYR A 122 -0.12 -10.50 10.68
CA TYR A 122 0.66 -9.27 10.44
C TYR A 122 1.83 -9.09 11.42
N TRP A 123 1.62 -9.37 12.70
CA TRP A 123 2.63 -9.13 13.74
C TRP A 123 3.72 -10.19 13.73
N GLU A 124 3.35 -11.44 13.49
CA GLU A 124 4.29 -12.53 13.25
C GLU A 124 5.16 -12.23 12.02
N SER A 125 4.54 -11.85 10.90
CA SER A 125 5.26 -11.48 9.68
C SER A 125 6.16 -10.26 9.86
N LEU A 126 5.74 -9.26 10.64
CA LEU A 126 6.60 -8.13 11.01
C LEU A 126 7.88 -8.60 11.71
N GLY A 127 7.75 -9.56 12.64
CA GLY A 127 8.91 -10.17 13.32
C GLY A 127 9.89 -10.83 12.36
N TYR A 128 9.38 -11.57 11.37
CA TYR A 128 10.21 -12.15 10.30
C TYR A 128 10.88 -11.09 9.43
N THR A 129 10.19 -9.99 9.11
CA THR A 129 10.77 -8.88 8.37
C THR A 129 11.95 -8.26 9.11
N PHE A 130 11.82 -8.02 10.42
CA PHE A 130 12.93 -7.55 11.25
C PHE A 130 14.07 -8.58 11.34
N GLY A 131 13.75 -9.86 11.50
CA GLY A 131 14.76 -10.92 11.52
C GLY A 131 15.53 -11.02 10.20
N GLY A 132 14.83 -10.91 9.07
CA GLY A 132 15.43 -10.90 7.73
C GLY A 132 16.32 -9.69 7.49
N SER A 133 15.89 -8.50 7.93
CA SER A 133 16.69 -7.27 7.89
C SER A 133 17.95 -7.40 8.75
N LEU A 134 17.81 -7.83 10.00
CA LEU A 134 18.95 -8.07 10.90
C LEU A 134 19.96 -9.07 10.31
N LEU A 135 19.47 -10.14 9.70
CA LEU A 135 20.31 -11.12 9.03
C LEU A 135 21.06 -10.51 7.83
N TRP A 136 20.40 -9.65 7.06
CA TRP A 136 21.02 -8.93 5.95
C TRP A 136 22.13 -7.99 6.43
N GLU A 137 21.86 -7.17 7.45
CA GLU A 137 22.84 -6.24 8.02
C GLU A 137 24.07 -6.96 8.59
N ILE A 138 23.87 -8.15 9.18
CA ILE A 138 24.96 -8.91 9.78
C ILE A 138 25.75 -9.73 8.75
N ALA A 139 25.09 -10.31 7.75
CA ALA A 139 25.69 -11.34 6.88
C ALA A 139 25.51 -11.14 5.38
N GLY A 140 24.68 -10.18 4.96
CA GLY A 140 24.46 -9.79 3.57
C GLY A 140 25.57 -8.88 3.04
N GLU A 141 26.20 -8.09 3.90
CA GLU A 141 27.20 -7.09 3.52
C GLU A 141 28.44 -7.11 4.43
N THR A 142 29.55 -6.57 3.94
CA THR A 142 30.80 -6.45 4.72
C THR A 142 30.88 -5.17 5.54
N GLY A 143 30.02 -4.18 5.24
CA GLY A 143 29.96 -2.90 5.94
C GLY A 143 29.36 -2.99 7.34
N ALA A 144 29.51 -1.92 8.12
CA ALA A 144 28.87 -1.84 9.43
C ALA A 144 27.34 -1.83 9.29
N PRO A 145 26.61 -2.49 10.21
CA PRO A 145 25.16 -2.64 10.11
C PRO A 145 24.43 -1.30 10.25
N SER A 146 23.31 -1.15 9.53
CA SER A 146 22.58 0.10 9.37
C SER A 146 21.31 0.19 10.24
N ILE A 147 21.21 1.27 11.03
CA ILE A 147 20.05 1.57 11.87
C ILE A 147 18.85 2.01 11.02
N ASN A 148 19.09 2.83 9.98
CA ASN A 148 18.00 3.29 9.11
C ASN A 148 17.36 2.13 8.36
N ASP A 149 18.14 1.11 8.02
CA ASP A 149 17.64 -0.02 7.24
C ASP A 149 16.75 -0.95 8.05
N LEU A 150 16.95 -1.05 9.37
CA LEU A 150 15.95 -1.69 10.24
C LEU A 150 14.60 -1.00 10.20
N VAL A 151 14.59 0.34 10.08
CA VAL A 151 13.33 1.09 10.00
C VAL A 151 12.69 0.94 8.63
N THR A 152 13.46 1.10 7.56
CA THR A 152 12.95 1.07 6.17
C THR A 152 12.61 -0.37 5.75
N THR A 153 13.50 -1.34 5.96
CA THR A 153 13.23 -2.76 5.68
C THR A 153 12.22 -3.34 6.67
N GLY A 154 12.36 -3.09 7.97
CA GLY A 154 11.44 -3.61 8.99
C GLY A 154 10.04 -3.02 8.88
N PHE A 155 9.86 -1.78 9.34
CA PHE A 155 8.55 -1.12 9.34
C PHE A 155 8.09 -0.76 7.93
N GLY A 156 8.94 -0.07 7.14
CA GLY A 156 8.59 0.33 5.78
C GLY A 156 8.23 -0.87 4.89
N GLY A 157 8.98 -1.96 5.02
CA GLY A 157 8.69 -3.21 4.32
C GLY A 157 7.39 -3.88 4.73
N SER A 158 7.04 -3.89 6.02
CA SER A 158 5.73 -4.40 6.45
C SER A 158 4.57 -3.52 5.99
N PHE A 159 4.73 -2.19 6.04
CA PHE A 159 3.70 -1.23 5.63
C PHE A 159 3.47 -1.24 4.12
N LEU A 160 4.50 -1.59 3.34
CA LEU A 160 4.37 -1.85 1.91
C LEU A 160 3.83 -3.27 1.63
N GLY A 161 4.34 -4.27 2.34
CA GLY A 161 4.08 -5.69 2.10
C GLY A 161 2.65 -6.12 2.36
N GLU A 162 2.02 -5.66 3.45
CA GLU A 162 0.65 -6.05 3.78
C GLU A 162 -0.38 -5.58 2.73
N PRO A 163 -0.36 -4.31 2.24
CA PRO A 163 -1.16 -3.91 1.08
C PRO A 163 -0.92 -4.77 -0.16
N LEU A 164 0.35 -5.04 -0.52
CA LEU A 164 0.67 -5.86 -1.70
C LEU A 164 0.09 -7.28 -1.55
N PHE A 165 0.27 -7.89 -0.38
CA PHE A 165 -0.29 -9.21 -0.06
C PHE A 165 -1.83 -9.21 -0.14
N ARG A 166 -2.50 -8.23 0.46
CA ARG A 166 -3.97 -8.14 0.45
C ARG A 166 -4.53 -7.83 -0.93
N MET A 167 -3.88 -6.99 -1.72
CA MET A 167 -4.27 -6.71 -3.11
C MET A 167 -4.13 -7.94 -3.99
N ALA A 168 -3.00 -8.66 -3.88
CA ALA A 168 -2.78 -9.91 -4.61
C ALA A 168 -3.80 -10.98 -4.20
N SER A 169 -4.09 -11.10 -2.91
CA SER A 169 -5.09 -12.03 -2.38
C SER A 169 -6.50 -11.72 -2.87
N LEU A 170 -6.91 -10.44 -2.86
CA LEU A 170 -8.21 -10.02 -3.38
C LEU A 170 -8.35 -10.30 -4.89
N LEU A 171 -7.26 -10.15 -5.65
CA LEU A 171 -7.25 -10.48 -7.08
C LEU A 171 -7.51 -11.98 -7.31
N LEU A 172 -6.93 -12.84 -6.47
CA LEU A 172 -7.14 -14.29 -6.49
C LEU A 172 -8.55 -14.65 -6.05
N GLU A 173 -9.04 -14.06 -4.96
CA GLU A 173 -10.35 -14.33 -4.37
C GLU A 173 -11.50 -14.07 -5.36
N ARG A 174 -11.40 -13.00 -6.14
CA ARG A 174 -12.33 -12.71 -7.25
C ARG A 174 -12.34 -13.76 -8.36
N GLY A 175 -11.38 -14.68 -8.37
CA GLY A 175 -11.34 -15.86 -9.23
C GLY A 175 -12.04 -17.10 -8.65
N GLY A 176 -12.55 -17.03 -7.42
CA GLY A 176 -13.19 -18.15 -6.72
C GLY A 176 -12.18 -19.23 -6.28
N LYS A 177 -12.68 -20.47 -6.08
CA LYS A 177 -11.88 -21.59 -5.53
C LYS A 177 -10.66 -21.98 -6.37
N LYS A 178 -10.67 -21.68 -7.68
CA LYS A 178 -9.56 -21.97 -8.61
C LYS A 178 -9.33 -20.73 -9.48
N PRO A 179 -8.52 -19.77 -9.02
CA PRO A 179 -8.20 -18.59 -9.81
C PRO A 179 -7.56 -18.99 -11.15
N GLY A 180 -7.94 -18.30 -12.23
CA GLY A 180 -7.34 -18.54 -13.55
C GLY A 180 -5.87 -18.11 -13.60
N ILE A 181 -5.12 -18.64 -14.57
CA ILE A 181 -3.66 -18.40 -14.70
C ILE A 181 -3.28 -16.91 -14.72
N TRP A 182 -4.09 -16.05 -15.36
CA TRP A 182 -3.83 -14.61 -15.41
C TRP A 182 -3.97 -13.93 -14.04
N ARG A 183 -4.82 -14.46 -13.16
CA ARG A 183 -4.95 -13.98 -11.78
C ARG A 183 -3.75 -14.42 -10.94
N GLU A 184 -3.27 -15.64 -11.14
CA GLU A 184 -2.05 -16.13 -10.49
C GLU A 184 -0.83 -15.30 -10.92
N ILE A 185 -0.67 -15.03 -12.23
CA ILE A 185 0.39 -14.15 -12.75
C ILE A 185 0.25 -12.74 -12.19
N GLY A 186 -0.96 -12.18 -12.20
CA GLY A 186 -1.21 -10.84 -11.64
C GLY A 186 -0.92 -10.76 -10.14
N ALA A 187 -1.29 -11.80 -9.38
CA ALA A 187 -1.01 -11.87 -7.95
C ALA A 187 0.49 -11.98 -7.67
N ALA A 188 1.22 -12.78 -8.45
CA ALA A 188 2.67 -12.85 -8.38
C ALA A 188 3.36 -11.54 -8.77
N ALA A 189 2.79 -10.77 -9.70
CA ALA A 189 3.32 -9.44 -10.06
C ALA A 189 3.08 -8.39 -8.96
N ILE A 190 1.96 -8.47 -8.24
CA ILE A 190 1.65 -7.57 -7.12
C ILE A 190 2.43 -7.97 -5.86
N SER A 191 2.45 -9.25 -5.52
CA SER A 191 3.15 -9.83 -4.37
C SER A 191 3.99 -11.03 -4.82
N PRO A 192 5.27 -10.81 -5.17
CA PRO A 192 6.16 -11.88 -5.62
C PRO A 192 6.28 -13.02 -4.63
N SER A 193 6.34 -12.73 -3.32
CA SER A 193 6.41 -13.75 -2.27
C SER A 193 5.18 -14.65 -2.27
N LEU A 194 3.97 -14.08 -2.34
CA LEU A 194 2.74 -14.87 -2.42
C LEU A 194 2.73 -15.75 -3.69
N GLY A 195 3.13 -15.17 -4.83
CA GLY A 195 3.24 -15.91 -6.08
C GLY A 195 4.23 -17.08 -5.98
N PHE A 196 5.40 -16.85 -5.39
CA PHE A 196 6.42 -17.87 -5.15
C PHE A 196 5.91 -18.99 -4.25
N THR A 197 5.39 -18.66 -3.06
CA THR A 197 4.90 -19.66 -2.10
C THR A 197 3.78 -20.52 -2.70
N ARG A 198 2.84 -19.91 -3.43
CA ARG A 198 1.76 -20.64 -4.12
C ARG A 198 2.27 -21.55 -5.24
N LEU A 199 3.31 -21.12 -5.96
CA LEU A 199 3.93 -21.90 -7.04
C LEU A 199 4.77 -23.06 -6.49
N ALA A 200 5.61 -22.79 -5.50
CA ALA A 200 6.59 -23.74 -4.96
C ALA A 200 5.95 -24.83 -4.10
N TYR A 201 4.92 -24.49 -3.32
CA TYR A 201 4.31 -25.41 -2.35
C TYR A 201 2.88 -25.85 -2.72
N GLY A 202 2.32 -25.30 -3.80
CA GLY A 202 1.07 -25.77 -4.38
C GLY A 202 -0.07 -25.84 -3.36
N ASP A 203 -0.72 -27.00 -3.27
CA ASP A 203 -1.93 -27.22 -2.46
C ASP A 203 -1.74 -26.91 -0.97
N ARG A 204 -0.50 -26.88 -0.46
CA ARG A 204 -0.19 -26.49 0.93
C ARG A 204 -0.58 -25.04 1.23
N PHE A 205 -0.33 -24.11 0.30
CA PHE A 205 -0.57 -22.66 0.48
C PHE A 205 -1.41 -22.05 -0.67
N ARG A 206 -2.19 -22.90 -1.36
CA ARG A 206 -3.11 -22.44 -2.43
C ARG A 206 -4.40 -21.85 -1.90
N SER A 207 -4.73 -22.01 -0.63
CA SER A 207 -5.85 -21.33 0.01
C SER A 207 -5.74 -19.81 -0.19
N VAL A 208 -6.83 -19.18 -0.57
CA VAL A 208 -6.89 -17.73 -0.73
C VAL A 208 -7.16 -17.11 0.63
N PHE A 209 -6.42 -16.05 0.96
CA PHE A 209 -6.66 -15.27 2.18
C PHE A 209 -8.08 -14.68 2.17
N ASP A 210 -8.85 -14.94 3.22
CA ASP A 210 -10.20 -14.42 3.36
C ASP A 210 -10.16 -12.92 3.67
N SER A 211 -10.60 -12.13 2.69
CA SER A 211 -10.64 -10.67 2.81
C SER A 211 -11.75 -10.19 3.76
N HIS A 212 -12.72 -11.06 4.09
CA HIS A 212 -13.98 -10.72 4.74
C HIS A 212 -14.82 -9.71 3.93
N ASP A 213 -14.75 -9.78 2.59
CA ASP A 213 -15.53 -8.95 1.67
C ASP A 213 -15.47 -7.45 2.02
N PRO A 214 -14.31 -6.80 1.92
CA PRO A 214 -14.15 -5.38 2.22
C PRO A 214 -14.85 -4.50 1.17
N ALA A 215 -15.32 -3.31 1.57
CA ALA A 215 -15.64 -2.27 0.61
C ALA A 215 -14.34 -1.71 0.01
N THR A 216 -14.19 -1.73 -1.31
CA THR A 216 -12.99 -1.27 -2.00
C THR A 216 -13.28 -0.19 -3.03
N TYR A 217 -12.34 0.73 -3.22
CA TYR A 217 -12.35 1.67 -4.33
C TYR A 217 -11.00 1.66 -5.04
N THR A 218 -10.99 1.19 -6.28
CA THR A 218 -9.75 1.00 -7.05
C THR A 218 -9.87 1.68 -8.41
N TYR A 219 -8.81 2.34 -8.86
CA TYR A 219 -8.75 2.88 -10.21
C TYR A 219 -7.33 2.85 -10.77
N VAL A 220 -7.25 2.85 -12.11
CA VAL A 220 -6.04 3.19 -12.86
C VAL A 220 -6.32 4.46 -13.67
N ARG A 221 -5.39 5.42 -13.65
CA ARG A 221 -5.40 6.59 -14.52
C ARG A 221 -4.21 6.54 -15.45
N LEU A 222 -4.42 6.82 -16.73
CA LEU A 222 -3.37 6.90 -17.75
C LEU A 222 -3.52 8.22 -18.49
N GLY A 223 -2.43 8.92 -18.72
CA GLY A 223 -2.49 10.13 -19.51
C GLY A 223 -1.21 10.93 -19.51
N TRP A 224 -1.35 12.24 -19.51
CA TRP A 224 -0.25 13.15 -19.75
C TRP A 224 -0.17 14.23 -18.66
N ASN A 225 1.06 14.48 -18.22
CA ASN A 225 1.40 15.49 -17.22
C ASN A 225 2.23 16.60 -17.86
N LYS A 226 1.88 17.84 -17.54
CA LYS A 226 2.62 19.04 -17.85
C LYS A 226 3.12 19.71 -16.57
N VAL A 227 4.42 19.86 -16.44
CA VAL A 227 5.02 20.71 -15.42
C VAL A 227 4.82 22.17 -15.84
N ASP A 228 3.97 22.88 -15.10
CA ASP A 228 3.50 24.22 -15.47
C ASP A 228 4.44 25.32 -14.98
N ASN A 229 4.91 25.24 -13.72
CA ASN A 229 5.86 26.19 -13.14
C ASN A 229 6.94 25.47 -12.32
N LEU A 230 8.19 25.89 -12.53
CA LEU A 230 9.38 25.49 -11.78
C LEU A 230 10.04 26.76 -11.25
N PHE A 231 10.06 26.93 -9.93
CA PHE A 231 10.90 27.92 -9.29
C PHE A 231 12.07 27.21 -8.63
N ASP A 232 13.18 27.14 -9.37
CA ASP A 232 14.50 26.75 -8.89
C ASP A 232 15.54 27.38 -9.82
N ALA A 233 16.32 28.33 -9.31
CA ALA A 233 17.35 29.04 -10.10
C ALA A 233 18.52 28.11 -10.50
N ALA A 234 18.66 26.93 -9.87
CA ALA A 234 19.77 26.01 -10.08
C ALA A 234 19.42 24.76 -10.91
N VAL A 235 18.14 24.35 -10.99
CA VAL A 235 17.74 23.01 -11.53
C VAL A 235 16.87 23.07 -12.80
N SER A 236 16.49 24.27 -13.26
CA SER A 236 15.50 24.49 -14.35
C SER A 236 15.83 23.83 -15.70
N GLN A 237 17.09 23.48 -15.98
CA GLN A 237 17.53 23.03 -17.31
C GLN A 237 17.26 21.54 -17.63
N ASN A 238 17.09 20.66 -16.62
CA ASN A 238 17.01 19.20 -16.84
C ASN A 238 15.62 18.58 -16.57
N VAL A 239 14.59 19.39 -16.32
CA VAL A 239 13.25 18.89 -16.01
C VAL A 239 12.48 18.60 -17.30
N LYS A 240 12.07 17.33 -17.49
CA LYS A 240 11.10 16.95 -18.53
C LYS A 240 9.74 17.54 -18.17
N ARG A 241 9.33 18.55 -18.93
CA ARG A 241 8.07 19.28 -18.70
C ARG A 241 6.84 18.51 -19.16
N ASN A 242 7.00 17.57 -20.08
CA ASN A 242 5.91 16.78 -20.64
C ASN A 242 6.25 15.30 -20.46
N ALA A 243 5.36 14.54 -19.82
CA ALA A 243 5.58 13.13 -19.56
C ALA A 243 4.26 12.35 -19.61
N ALA A 244 4.32 11.11 -20.07
CA ALA A 244 3.22 10.17 -19.86
C ALA A 244 3.22 9.73 -18.40
N THR A 245 2.04 9.54 -17.82
CA THR A 245 1.88 9.13 -16.42
C THR A 245 0.87 8.01 -16.28
N MET A 246 1.07 7.22 -15.24
CA MET A 246 0.15 6.20 -14.78
C MET A 246 -0.02 6.37 -13.27
N ASP A 247 -1.27 6.54 -12.82
CA ASP A 247 -1.63 6.47 -11.41
C ASP A 247 -2.40 5.18 -11.16
N TYR A 248 -2.08 4.49 -10.07
CA TYR A 248 -2.89 3.43 -9.48
C TYR A 248 -3.24 3.82 -8.06
N HIS A 249 -4.49 3.56 -7.67
CA HIS A 249 -4.97 3.81 -6.32
C HIS A 249 -5.92 2.69 -5.90
N MET A 250 -5.81 2.28 -4.64
CA MET A 250 -6.77 1.39 -4.00
C MET A 250 -7.02 1.81 -2.55
N SER A 251 -8.28 2.06 -2.21
CA SER A 251 -8.77 2.02 -0.83
C SER A 251 -9.36 0.64 -0.56
N TYR A 252 -9.03 0.07 0.60
CA TYR A 252 -9.52 -1.21 1.07
C TYR A 252 -10.19 -1.03 2.44
N GLY A 253 -11.34 -1.69 2.65
CA GLY A 253 -12.05 -1.67 3.92
C GLY A 253 -12.73 -0.34 4.23
N LEU A 254 -13.33 0.31 3.23
CA LEU A 254 -14.00 1.61 3.42
C LEU A 254 -15.09 1.54 4.51
N PRO A 255 -15.20 2.58 5.37
CA PRO A 255 -16.08 2.57 6.54
C PRO A 255 -17.57 2.49 6.20
N GLY A 256 -18.29 1.74 7.03
CA GLY A 256 -19.75 1.66 7.02
C GLY A 256 -20.32 0.44 6.32
N LYS A 257 -19.51 -0.49 5.80
CA LYS A 257 -20.02 -1.73 5.21
C LYS A 257 -20.57 -2.63 6.31
N ASP A 258 -21.83 -3.05 6.18
CA ASP A 258 -22.47 -3.92 7.16
C ASP A 258 -21.77 -5.28 7.25
N GLY A 259 -21.61 -5.80 8.47
CA GLY A 259 -20.89 -7.04 8.76
C GLY A 259 -19.36 -6.98 8.65
N TYR A 260 -18.76 -5.90 8.12
CA TYR A 260 -17.31 -5.75 8.06
C TYR A 260 -16.74 -5.19 9.37
N THR A 261 -15.65 -5.78 9.87
CA THR A 261 -15.03 -5.37 11.15
C THR A 261 -13.56 -5.01 10.96
N TYR A 262 -13.06 -4.13 11.83
CA TYR A 262 -11.69 -3.59 11.79
C TYR A 262 -10.82 -4.22 12.88
N THR A 263 -10.71 -5.54 12.88
CA THR A 263 -10.08 -6.29 13.98
C THR A 263 -8.63 -6.69 13.69
N ARG A 264 -8.26 -6.78 12.41
CA ARG A 264 -6.91 -7.14 11.96
C ARG A 264 -6.17 -5.87 11.48
N PRO A 265 -4.85 -5.79 11.68
CA PRO A 265 -4.04 -4.76 11.02
C PRO A 265 -4.30 -4.77 9.51
N PHE A 266 -4.39 -3.57 8.92
CA PHE A 266 -4.73 -3.30 7.53
C PHE A 266 -6.13 -3.77 7.10
N ASP A 267 -7.07 -3.98 8.04
CA ASP A 267 -8.50 -4.03 7.67
C ASP A 267 -9.02 -2.70 7.13
N TYR A 268 -8.24 -1.61 7.24
CA TYR A 268 -8.32 -0.45 6.37
C TYR A 268 -6.93 -0.12 5.82
N PHE A 269 -6.82 0.17 4.52
CA PHE A 269 -5.62 0.81 3.96
C PHE A 269 -5.91 1.60 2.68
N ASP A 270 -5.04 2.55 2.38
CA ASP A 270 -4.89 3.15 1.06
C ASP A 270 -3.50 2.80 0.50
N PHE A 271 -3.46 2.48 -0.78
CA PHE A 271 -2.25 2.29 -1.57
C PHE A 271 -2.28 3.19 -2.80
N GLU A 272 -1.22 3.96 -3.01
CA GLU A 272 -1.06 4.91 -4.11
C GLU A 272 0.27 4.64 -4.82
N PHE A 273 0.23 4.60 -6.15
CA PHE A 273 1.41 4.42 -6.99
C PHE A 273 1.32 5.34 -8.20
N THR A 274 2.38 6.12 -8.45
CA THR A 274 2.51 6.91 -9.68
C THR A 274 3.82 6.59 -10.38
N ALA A 275 3.72 6.24 -11.66
CA ALA A 275 4.84 6.16 -12.59
C ALA A 275 4.75 7.27 -13.64
N THR A 276 5.91 7.74 -14.10
CA THR A 276 6.00 8.79 -15.11
C THR A 276 7.18 8.53 -16.04
N THR A 277 7.09 8.88 -17.32
CA THR A 277 8.25 8.75 -18.23
C THR A 277 9.36 9.76 -17.92
N ALA A 278 9.10 10.68 -16.98
CA ALA A 278 10.10 11.59 -16.46
C ALA A 278 11.09 10.91 -15.50
N ASN A 279 10.59 10.04 -14.62
CA ASN A 279 11.29 9.36 -13.52
C ASN A 279 10.70 7.95 -13.37
N VAL A 280 11.53 6.91 -13.21
CA VAL A 280 11.06 5.51 -13.15
C VAL A 280 9.87 5.32 -12.21
N PHE A 281 9.97 5.81 -10.97
CA PHE A 281 8.85 5.87 -10.01
C PHE A 281 8.74 7.29 -9.43
N GLU A 282 7.56 7.91 -9.51
CA GLU A 282 7.33 9.23 -8.92
C GLU A 282 6.92 9.10 -7.46
N ASN A 283 5.96 8.22 -7.16
CA ASN A 283 5.59 7.92 -5.79
C ASN A 283 5.10 6.47 -5.60
N ILE A 284 5.34 5.95 -4.40
CA ILE A 284 4.77 4.73 -3.85
C ILE A 284 4.43 5.05 -2.42
N MET A 285 3.15 4.99 -2.07
CA MET A 285 2.67 5.38 -0.75
C MET A 285 1.67 4.34 -0.24
N SER A 286 1.81 3.96 1.01
CA SER A 286 0.85 3.15 1.72
C SER A 286 0.54 3.75 3.08
N ARG A 287 -0.73 3.69 3.47
CA ARG A 287 -1.16 3.97 4.85
C ARG A 287 -2.21 2.96 5.24
N GLY A 288 -2.08 2.36 6.43
CA GLY A 288 -3.00 1.33 6.89
C GLY A 288 -3.24 1.40 8.39
N LEU A 289 -4.45 1.00 8.80
CA LEU A 289 -4.83 0.92 10.20
C LEU A 289 -4.07 -0.23 10.87
N LEU A 290 -3.26 0.04 11.89
CA LEU A 290 -2.58 -0.99 12.67
C LEU A 290 -3.48 -1.54 13.77
N VAL A 291 -4.15 -0.63 14.47
CA VAL A 291 -5.13 -0.93 15.52
C VAL A 291 -6.13 0.20 15.55
N GLY A 292 -7.41 -0.11 15.65
CA GLY A 292 -8.44 0.90 15.71
C GLY A 292 -9.80 0.35 16.07
N LYS A 293 -10.78 1.25 16.02
CA LYS A 293 -12.17 0.94 16.29
C LYS A 293 -13.07 1.74 15.36
N ASP A 294 -14.13 1.09 14.89
CA ASP A 294 -15.20 1.75 14.20
C ASP A 294 -16.01 2.68 15.12
N TYR A 295 -16.63 3.68 14.53
CA TYR A 295 -17.53 4.58 15.22
C TYR A 295 -18.58 5.13 14.26
N ALA A 296 -19.68 5.62 14.84
CA ALA A 296 -20.76 6.27 14.13
C ALA A 296 -21.08 7.62 14.77
N ALA A 297 -21.50 8.58 13.95
CA ALA A 297 -22.05 9.85 14.43
C ALA A 297 -23.40 10.10 13.73
N GLY A 298 -24.49 9.80 14.46
CA GLY A 298 -25.83 9.75 13.89
C GLY A 298 -25.98 8.72 12.77
N ASP A 299 -27.00 8.87 11.95
CA ASP A 299 -27.36 7.89 10.93
C ASP A 299 -26.49 8.00 9.66
N ASN A 300 -25.88 9.18 9.45
CA ASN A 300 -25.24 9.54 8.19
C ASN A 300 -23.71 9.47 8.20
N TYR A 301 -23.08 9.15 9.34
CA TYR A 301 -21.62 9.08 9.44
C TYR A 301 -21.15 7.73 9.99
N ARG A 302 -20.19 7.12 9.30
CA ARG A 302 -19.47 5.92 9.73
C ARG A 302 -17.98 6.18 9.56
N GLY A 303 -17.18 5.78 10.53
CA GLY A 303 -15.74 5.94 10.46
C GLY A 303 -14.99 4.89 11.26
N VAL A 304 -13.68 4.94 11.14
CA VAL A 304 -12.70 4.15 11.89
C VAL A 304 -11.63 5.10 12.36
N TRP A 305 -11.27 5.03 13.64
CA TRP A 305 -10.18 5.82 14.22
C TRP A 305 -9.18 4.89 14.88
N GLY A 306 -7.93 5.33 14.95
CA GLY A 306 -6.90 4.54 15.60
C GLY A 306 -5.48 4.95 15.21
N LEU A 307 -4.59 3.97 15.32
CA LEU A 307 -3.19 4.07 14.97
C LEU A 307 -2.98 3.56 13.55
N TYR A 308 -2.25 4.33 12.75
CA TYR A 308 -1.95 4.05 11.36
C TYR A 308 -0.44 3.95 11.15
N GLY A 309 0.00 2.96 10.38
CA GLY A 309 1.35 2.86 9.85
C GLY A 309 1.37 3.39 8.42
N SER A 310 2.40 4.13 8.05
CA SER A 310 2.56 4.63 6.69
C SER A 310 3.99 4.53 6.18
N TYR A 311 4.13 4.20 4.91
CA TYR A 311 5.36 4.28 4.15
C TYR A 311 5.12 5.15 2.93
N ASP A 312 5.83 6.27 2.85
CA ASP A 312 5.77 7.20 1.73
C ASP A 312 7.14 7.23 1.05
N TYR A 313 7.18 6.99 -0.25
CA TYR A 313 8.34 7.26 -1.13
C TYR A 313 7.88 8.21 -2.22
N ILE A 314 8.45 9.42 -2.25
CA ILE A 314 8.07 10.48 -3.20
C ILE A 314 9.36 11.05 -3.80
N SER A 315 9.58 10.84 -5.09
CA SER A 315 10.78 11.27 -5.81
C SER A 315 10.48 11.96 -7.15
N PRO A 316 9.78 13.11 -7.15
CA PRO A 316 9.62 13.95 -8.35
C PRO A 316 10.97 14.54 -8.81
N GLN A 317 11.03 15.04 -10.05
CA GLN A 317 12.28 15.46 -10.74
C GLN A 317 13.16 16.50 -10.02
N VAL A 318 12.66 17.16 -8.97
CA VAL A 318 13.34 18.31 -8.34
C VAL A 318 13.80 18.00 -6.92
N PHE A 319 13.02 17.26 -6.15
CA PHE A 319 13.33 16.88 -4.78
C PHE A 319 12.70 15.55 -4.43
N ARG A 320 13.13 14.96 -3.33
CA ARG A 320 12.62 13.69 -2.84
C ARG A 320 12.37 13.74 -1.34
N VAL A 321 11.36 13.00 -0.91
CA VAL A 321 11.03 12.77 0.50
C VAL A 321 10.57 11.33 0.65
N SER A 322 11.00 10.68 1.71
CA SER A 322 10.44 9.41 2.15
C SER A 322 10.23 9.45 3.65
N SER A 323 9.20 8.75 4.13
CA SER A 323 8.94 8.62 5.55
C SER A 323 8.34 7.25 5.86
N THR A 324 8.87 6.62 6.90
CA THR A 324 8.22 5.49 7.57
C THR A 324 7.71 5.99 8.92
N ALA A 325 6.40 5.96 9.12
CA ALA A 325 5.78 6.70 10.21
C ALA A 325 4.62 5.96 10.88
N VAL A 326 4.33 6.42 12.09
CA VAL A 326 3.14 6.06 12.84
C VAL A 326 2.32 7.32 13.10
N SER A 327 1.02 7.26 12.83
CA SER A 327 0.11 8.39 12.96
C SER A 327 -1.16 8.02 13.72
N LEU A 328 -1.69 8.94 14.51
CA LEU A 328 -3.05 8.85 15.02
C LEU A 328 -3.98 9.56 14.04
N GLY A 329 -5.16 9.00 13.85
CA GLY A 329 -6.13 9.64 12.98
C GLY A 329 -7.43 8.89 12.80
N THR A 330 -8.18 9.33 11.80
CA THR A 330 -9.49 8.79 11.47
C THR A 330 -9.71 8.77 9.96
N THR A 331 -10.44 7.76 9.50
CA THR A 331 -11.06 7.72 8.18
C THR A 331 -12.57 7.55 8.34
N GLY A 332 -13.36 8.33 7.63
CA GLY A 332 -14.82 8.22 7.67
C GLY A 332 -15.50 8.59 6.38
N GLN A 333 -16.77 8.22 6.28
CA GLN A 333 -17.68 8.65 5.24
C GLN A 333 -18.90 9.32 5.87
N TRP A 334 -19.30 10.45 5.27
CA TRP A 334 -20.48 11.22 5.60
C TRP A 334 -21.41 11.30 4.39
N TRP A 335 -22.65 10.79 4.53
CA TRP A 335 -23.72 11.10 3.59
C TRP A 335 -24.25 12.52 3.83
N LEU A 336 -23.92 13.44 2.94
CA LEU A 336 -24.37 14.84 2.98
C LEU A 336 -25.79 15.01 2.43
N SER A 337 -26.18 14.13 1.49
CA SER A 337 -27.53 14.05 0.94
C SER A 337 -27.83 12.62 0.49
N LYS A 338 -28.99 12.37 -0.14
CA LYS A 338 -29.32 11.06 -0.73
C LYS A 338 -28.29 10.58 -1.76
N THR A 339 -27.63 11.50 -2.47
CA THR A 339 -26.73 11.18 -3.59
C THR A 339 -25.30 11.69 -3.40
N VAL A 340 -25.05 12.56 -2.41
CA VAL A 340 -23.73 13.14 -2.17
C VAL A 340 -23.11 12.57 -0.91
N ALA A 341 -21.91 12.02 -1.04
CA ALA A 341 -21.11 11.52 0.08
C ALA A 341 -19.75 12.21 0.12
N LEU A 342 -19.22 12.42 1.33
CA LEU A 342 -17.87 12.90 1.58
C LEU A 342 -17.11 11.82 2.35
N GLN A 343 -16.06 11.27 1.75
CA GLN A 343 -15.05 10.49 2.45
C GLN A 343 -13.91 11.39 2.90
N GLY A 344 -13.35 11.15 4.08
CA GLY A 344 -12.25 11.93 4.62
C GLY A 344 -11.31 11.08 5.46
N THR A 345 -10.01 11.33 5.33
CA THR A 345 -8.95 10.78 6.20
C THR A 345 -8.12 11.93 6.74
N ALA A 346 -7.91 11.96 8.06
CA ALA A 346 -7.06 12.94 8.72
C ALA A 346 -6.08 12.21 9.65
N LEU A 347 -4.79 12.35 9.40
CA LEU A 347 -3.72 11.71 10.18
C LEU A 347 -2.70 12.75 10.64
N VAL A 348 -2.22 12.61 11.87
CA VAL A 348 -1.07 13.37 12.41
C VAL A 348 -0.16 12.39 13.13
N GLY A 349 1.14 12.48 12.86
CA GLY A 349 2.09 11.49 13.36
C GLY A 349 3.52 11.95 13.32
N VAL A 350 4.40 10.99 13.62
CA VAL A 350 5.85 11.16 13.53
C VAL A 350 6.44 9.91 12.89
N GLY A 351 7.38 10.11 11.99
CA GLY A 351 8.15 9.04 11.39
C GLY A 351 9.64 9.26 11.50
N TYR A 352 10.38 8.33 10.93
CA TYR A 352 11.77 8.52 10.56
C TYR A 352 11.81 8.72 9.04
N GLY A 353 12.22 9.91 8.63
CA GLY A 353 12.11 10.34 7.23
C GLY A 353 13.44 10.83 6.68
N ALA A 354 13.50 10.85 5.36
CA ALA A 354 14.66 11.24 4.58
C ALA A 354 14.22 12.26 3.53
N ALA A 355 14.93 13.38 3.38
CA ALA A 355 14.62 14.35 2.34
C ALA A 355 15.88 15.02 1.77
N GLY A 356 15.79 15.40 0.49
CA GLY A 356 16.89 16.01 -0.23
C GLY A 356 16.59 16.31 -1.71
N THR A 357 17.65 16.56 -2.48
CA THR A 357 17.54 16.92 -3.91
C THR A 357 18.11 15.82 -4.81
N ILE A 358 17.65 15.76 -6.06
CA ILE A 358 18.11 14.74 -7.02
C ILE A 358 19.54 14.99 -7.53
N HIS A 359 19.99 16.26 -7.59
CA HIS A 359 21.29 16.66 -8.12
C HIS A 359 22.18 17.42 -7.11
N GLY A 360 22.03 17.14 -5.80
CA GLY A 360 22.85 17.78 -4.77
C GLY A 360 24.34 17.44 -4.89
N SER A 361 25.22 18.40 -4.61
CA SER A 361 26.67 18.19 -4.51
C SER A 361 27.07 17.72 -3.10
N GLY A 362 27.84 16.64 -2.98
CA GLY A 362 28.35 16.09 -1.72
C GLY A 362 28.32 14.56 -1.68
N GLU A 363 28.91 13.96 -0.64
CA GLU A 363 28.82 12.50 -0.38
C GLU A 363 27.37 12.05 -0.13
N ARG A 364 26.49 12.99 0.28
CA ARG A 364 25.06 12.75 0.47
C ARG A 364 24.22 13.93 -0.03
N ASN A 365 23.26 13.66 -0.90
CA ASN A 365 22.30 14.63 -1.42
C ASN A 365 20.93 14.57 -0.70
N TYR A 366 20.89 14.04 0.52
CA TYR A 366 19.72 13.98 1.41
C TYR A 366 20.14 13.77 2.87
N HIS A 367 19.26 14.09 3.82
CA HIS A 367 19.49 13.88 5.26
C HIS A 367 18.32 13.09 5.88
N TYR A 368 18.57 12.43 7.02
CA TYR A 368 17.53 11.78 7.83
C TYR A 368 17.07 12.68 8.97
N GLY A 369 15.90 12.40 9.52
CA GLY A 369 15.46 12.97 10.78
C GLY A 369 14.13 12.44 11.27
N ALA A 370 13.85 12.66 12.55
CA ALA A 370 12.51 12.57 13.08
C ALA A 370 11.61 13.51 12.27
N THR A 371 10.51 12.98 11.77
CA THR A 371 9.68 13.62 10.77
C THR A 371 8.24 13.73 11.25
N PRO A 372 7.88 14.80 12.01
CA PRO A 372 6.48 15.15 12.21
C PRO A 372 5.78 15.32 10.87
N GLN A 373 4.62 14.70 10.73
CA GLN A 373 3.87 14.72 9.48
C GLN A 373 2.36 14.77 9.70
N ALA A 374 1.67 15.29 8.68
CA ALA A 374 0.22 15.36 8.66
C ALA A 374 -0.32 15.07 7.27
N LEU A 375 -1.50 14.45 7.23
CA LEU A 375 -2.24 14.13 6.02
C LEU A 375 -3.72 14.51 6.20
N LEU A 376 -4.27 15.17 5.19
CA LEU A 376 -5.71 15.36 5.02
C LEU A 376 -6.07 14.93 3.61
N ALA A 377 -6.89 13.88 3.47
CA ALA A 377 -7.44 13.42 2.19
C ALA A 377 -8.96 13.51 2.24
N LEU A 378 -9.59 14.05 1.21
CA LEU A 378 -11.02 14.23 1.07
C LEU A 378 -11.45 13.74 -0.31
N ARG A 379 -12.56 13.00 -0.38
CA ARG A 379 -13.22 12.61 -1.63
C ARG A 379 -14.69 12.94 -1.54
N MET A 380 -15.11 13.95 -2.29
CA MET A 380 -16.52 14.27 -2.45
C MET A 380 -17.07 13.54 -3.68
N MET A 381 -18.12 12.76 -3.49
CA MET A 381 -18.73 11.89 -4.51
C MET A 381 -20.13 12.40 -4.83
N PHE A 382 -20.37 12.67 -6.11
CA PHE A 382 -21.64 13.16 -6.64
C PHE A 382 -22.38 12.03 -7.34
N GLY A 383 -22.86 11.06 -6.55
CA GLY A 383 -23.51 9.85 -7.03
C GLY A 383 -22.61 9.07 -7.99
N GLU A 384 -23.14 8.78 -9.17
CA GLU A 384 -22.43 8.05 -10.22
C GLU A 384 -21.77 8.97 -11.27
N THR A 385 -21.90 10.28 -11.13
CA THR A 385 -21.55 11.23 -12.19
C THR A 385 -20.11 11.70 -12.08
N ALA A 386 -19.69 12.14 -10.90
CA ALA A 386 -18.37 12.74 -10.71
C ALA A 386 -17.86 12.58 -9.28
N ASN A 387 -16.56 12.77 -9.09
CA ASN A 387 -15.95 12.97 -7.79
C ASN A 387 -14.90 14.10 -7.81
N LEU A 388 -14.59 14.62 -6.63
CA LEU A 388 -13.48 15.53 -6.37
C LEU A 388 -12.62 14.95 -5.26
N ASP A 389 -11.40 14.53 -5.60
CA ASP A 389 -10.36 14.11 -4.66
C ASP A 389 -9.47 15.32 -4.32
N LEU A 390 -9.24 15.59 -3.03
CA LEU A 390 -8.30 16.58 -2.52
C LEU A 390 -7.40 15.92 -1.49
N THR A 391 -6.07 16.02 -1.65
CA THR A 391 -5.12 15.49 -0.66
C THR A 391 -4.05 16.53 -0.36
N ALA A 392 -3.78 16.75 0.93
CA ALA A 392 -2.71 17.58 1.42
C ALA A 392 -1.81 16.77 2.36
N ARG A 393 -0.50 16.84 2.13
CA ARG A 393 0.52 16.18 2.93
C ARG A 393 1.58 17.19 3.33
N SER A 394 2.04 17.10 4.57
CA SER A 394 3.12 17.91 5.11
C SER A 394 4.11 17.02 5.83
N TYR A 395 5.40 17.24 5.55
CA TYR A 395 6.52 16.59 6.20
C TYR A 395 7.48 17.65 6.73
N TYR A 396 7.97 17.45 7.94
CA TYR A 396 9.04 18.26 8.52
C TYR A 396 10.19 17.33 8.91
N VAL A 397 11.17 17.15 8.03
CA VAL A 397 12.37 16.36 8.34
C VAL A 397 13.27 17.25 9.20
N SER A 398 13.41 16.88 10.47
CA SER A 398 14.15 17.66 11.46
C SER A 398 15.62 17.24 11.56
N ASP A 399 16.39 18.00 12.34
CA ASP A 399 17.75 17.64 12.75
C ASP A 399 17.78 16.70 13.97
N VAL A 400 16.61 16.34 14.53
CA VAL A 400 16.50 15.41 15.66
C VAL A 400 16.60 13.98 15.18
N ALA A 401 17.41 13.16 15.86
CA ALA A 401 17.78 11.83 15.39
C ALA A 401 18.33 11.85 13.95
N SER A 402 18.93 12.98 13.56
CA SER A 402 19.62 13.17 12.29
C SER A 402 21.09 12.81 12.42
N THR A 403 21.68 12.47 11.29
CA THR A 403 23.08 12.04 11.18
C THR A 403 23.99 13.17 10.71
N GLU A 404 23.41 14.35 10.45
CA GLU A 404 24.10 15.54 9.99
C GLU A 404 23.80 16.73 10.90
N ASN A 405 24.75 17.65 11.00
CA ASN A 405 24.58 18.83 11.84
C ASN A 405 23.64 19.86 11.18
N ARG A 406 22.41 19.92 11.72
CA ARG A 406 21.46 21.06 11.78
C ARG A 406 20.69 21.43 10.49
N GLY A 407 20.55 20.50 9.54
CA GLY A 407 19.66 20.66 8.39
C GLY A 407 18.19 20.45 8.76
N THR A 408 17.27 21.23 8.18
CA THR A 408 15.83 20.96 8.27
C THR A 408 15.17 21.13 6.91
N GLU A 409 14.18 20.28 6.64
CA GLU A 409 13.40 20.34 5.41
C GLU A 409 11.91 20.29 5.68
N ARG A 410 11.18 21.26 5.14
CA ARG A 410 9.72 21.26 5.11
C ARG A 410 9.24 20.97 3.71
N ILE A 411 8.51 19.89 3.56
CA ILE A 411 7.89 19.48 2.29
C ILE A 411 6.37 19.58 2.44
N PHE A 412 5.72 20.20 1.46
CA PHE A 412 4.28 20.18 1.30
C PHE A 412 3.92 19.61 -0.07
N ARG A 413 2.92 18.74 -0.12
CA ARG A 413 2.34 18.23 -1.37
C ARG A 413 0.82 18.32 -1.31
N GLY A 414 0.24 18.99 -2.29
CA GLY A 414 -1.20 19.09 -2.51
C GLY A 414 -1.58 18.46 -3.85
N ASP A 415 -2.63 17.67 -3.86
CA ASP A 415 -3.24 17.05 -5.03
C ASP A 415 -4.73 17.42 -5.08
N ALA A 416 -5.21 17.86 -6.24
CA ALA A 416 -6.63 18.06 -6.51
C ALA A 416 -6.98 17.35 -7.83
N ALA A 417 -7.93 16.42 -7.81
CA ALA A 417 -8.36 15.68 -8.99
C ALA A 417 -9.88 15.71 -9.12
N PHE A 418 -10.37 16.19 -10.25
CA PHE A 418 -11.79 16.15 -10.60
C PHE A 418 -12.03 15.10 -11.67
N THR A 419 -12.78 14.06 -11.34
CA THR A 419 -13.11 12.96 -12.26
C THR A 419 -14.57 13.02 -12.65
N VAL A 420 -14.86 12.98 -13.95
CA VAL A 420 -16.21 12.90 -14.51
C VAL A 420 -16.38 11.60 -15.27
N ARG A 421 -17.42 10.83 -14.94
CA ARG A 421 -17.76 9.60 -15.63
C ARG A 421 -18.28 9.89 -17.03
N VAL A 422 -17.76 9.12 -17.98
CA VAL A 422 -18.23 9.13 -19.37
C VAL A 422 -19.23 8.01 -19.59
N HIS A 423 -18.84 6.76 -19.28
CA HIS A 423 -19.71 5.60 -19.45
C HIS A 423 -19.17 4.40 -18.67
N GLY A 424 -20.02 3.71 -17.90
CA GLY A 424 -19.63 2.54 -17.11
C GLY A 424 -18.38 2.81 -16.25
N PRO A 425 -17.32 2.00 -16.33
CA PRO A 425 -16.10 2.22 -15.55
C PRO A 425 -15.20 3.35 -16.08
N HIS A 426 -15.54 3.96 -17.22
CA HIS A 426 -14.70 4.92 -17.94
C HIS A 426 -15.00 6.36 -17.55
N ALA A 427 -13.96 7.12 -17.22
CA ALA A 427 -14.05 8.51 -16.80
C ALA A 427 -12.86 9.34 -17.33
N VAL A 428 -12.99 10.66 -17.29
CA VAL A 428 -11.92 11.62 -17.57
C VAL A 428 -11.59 12.38 -16.29
N THR A 429 -10.30 12.54 -16.01
CA THR A 429 -9.81 13.25 -14.82
C THR A 429 -8.92 14.42 -15.22
N LEU A 430 -9.20 15.57 -14.64
CA LEU A 430 -8.29 16.71 -14.59
C LEU A 430 -7.65 16.74 -13.20
N LYS A 431 -6.32 16.65 -13.13
CA LYS A 431 -5.56 16.65 -11.86
C LYS A 431 -4.55 17.78 -11.82
N TYR A 432 -4.42 18.42 -10.67
CA TYR A 432 -3.41 19.42 -10.36
C TYR A 432 -2.62 18.98 -9.13
N ASN A 433 -1.30 18.93 -9.25
CA ASN A 433 -0.38 18.67 -8.15
C ASN A 433 0.47 19.91 -7.89
N ALA A 434 0.61 20.31 -6.63
CA ALA A 434 1.51 21.36 -6.19
C ALA A 434 2.40 20.82 -5.07
N SER A 435 3.71 20.86 -5.30
CA SER A 435 4.72 20.32 -4.40
C SER A 435 5.73 21.42 -4.07
N ARG A 436 6.01 21.65 -2.79
CA ARG A 436 6.95 22.66 -2.30
C ARG A 436 7.94 22.03 -1.32
N ARG A 437 9.20 22.44 -1.42
CA ARG A 437 10.25 22.13 -0.46
C ARG A 437 10.95 23.42 -0.02
N ASP A 438 11.04 23.62 1.28
CA ASP A 438 11.87 24.64 1.91
C ASP A 438 12.95 23.94 2.72
N ALA A 439 14.22 24.15 2.38
CA ALA A 439 15.34 23.55 3.10
C ALA A 439 16.27 24.62 3.69
N ARG A 440 16.74 24.35 4.91
CA ARG A 440 17.65 25.22 5.65
C ARG A 440 18.77 24.37 6.22
N TYR A 441 20.00 24.72 5.89
CA TYR A 441 21.21 24.07 6.37
C TYR A 441 22.19 25.16 6.86
N PRO A 442 23.02 24.94 7.89
CA PRO A 442 23.93 25.98 8.39
C PRO A 442 24.99 26.37 7.37
N ASP A 443 25.45 25.40 6.60
CA ASP A 443 26.62 25.52 5.72
C ASP A 443 26.24 25.74 4.25
N LEU A 444 24.94 25.77 3.93
CA LEU A 444 24.42 25.96 2.58
C LEU A 444 23.38 27.09 2.55
N ALA A 445 23.24 27.74 1.39
CA ALA A 445 22.16 28.69 1.18
C ALA A 445 20.79 28.01 1.29
N ASN A 446 19.82 28.70 1.88
CA ASN A 446 18.44 28.21 1.93
C ASN A 446 17.92 27.95 0.52
N THR A 447 17.30 26.79 0.32
CA THR A 447 16.70 26.43 -0.98
C THR A 447 15.19 26.41 -0.87
N HIS A 448 14.54 27.05 -1.84
CA HIS A 448 13.09 27.04 -2.00
C HIS A 448 12.77 26.48 -3.38
N GLN A 449 12.06 25.36 -3.40
CA GLN A 449 11.73 24.63 -4.63
C GLN A 449 10.22 24.45 -4.71
N THR A 450 9.63 24.73 -5.87
CA THR A 450 8.22 24.48 -6.14
C THR A 450 8.05 23.81 -7.49
N VAL A 451 7.23 22.77 -7.53
CA VAL A 451 6.86 22.02 -8.72
C VAL A 451 5.35 21.93 -8.80
N ASN A 452 4.79 22.48 -9.86
CA ASN A 452 3.35 22.37 -10.15
C ASN A 452 3.13 21.58 -11.43
N THR A 453 2.21 20.63 -11.38
CA THR A 453 1.90 19.74 -12.50
C THR A 453 0.40 19.74 -12.78
N LEU A 454 0.04 19.93 -14.04
CA LEU A 454 -1.32 19.77 -14.55
C LEU A 454 -1.40 18.48 -15.38
N SER A 455 -2.45 17.70 -15.17
CA SER A 455 -2.60 16.36 -15.74
C SER A 455 -3.97 16.19 -16.37
N LEU A 456 -4.01 15.66 -17.60
CA LEU A 456 -5.23 15.18 -18.25
C LEU A 456 -5.14 13.67 -18.38
N LEU A 457 -6.10 12.96 -17.78
CA LEU A 457 -6.02 11.54 -17.57
C LEU A 457 -7.32 10.84 -17.98
N TYR A 458 -7.19 9.72 -18.70
CA TYR A 458 -8.24 8.72 -18.78
C TYR A 458 -8.25 7.90 -17.48
N THR A 459 -9.43 7.62 -16.93
CA THR A 459 -9.61 6.88 -15.68
C THR A 459 -10.47 5.65 -15.92
N TYR A 460 -9.98 4.50 -15.47
CA TYR A 460 -10.73 3.26 -15.39
C TYR A 460 -10.91 2.87 -13.92
N SER A 461 -12.16 2.84 -13.46
CA SER A 461 -12.49 2.44 -12.09
C SER A 461 -12.91 0.98 -12.05
N PHE A 462 -12.40 0.23 -11.07
CA PHE A 462 -12.78 -1.16 -10.82
C PHE A 462 -13.84 -1.20 -9.72
N GLY A 463 -14.91 -1.97 -9.94
CA GLY A 463 -15.97 -2.16 -8.95
C GLY A 463 -17.14 -1.18 -9.12
N ASP A 464 -17.65 -0.65 -8.01
CA ASP A 464 -18.90 0.11 -7.93
C ASP A 464 -18.85 1.44 -8.71
N THR A 465 -20.00 1.84 -9.23
CA THR A 465 -20.26 3.11 -9.93
C THR A 465 -20.26 4.30 -8.96
N ARG A 466 -20.37 4.14 -7.64
CA ARG A 466 -20.47 5.32 -6.74
C ARG A 466 -19.13 5.84 -6.22
N PHE A 467 -18.05 5.65 -6.97
CA PHE A 467 -16.70 6.16 -6.65
C PHE A 467 -16.20 5.78 -5.25
N GLY A 468 -16.63 4.61 -4.75
CA GLY A 468 -16.28 4.10 -3.43
C GLY A 468 -17.26 4.47 -2.31
N ALA A 469 -18.38 5.13 -2.59
CA ALA A 469 -19.38 5.42 -1.56
C ALA A 469 -19.99 4.12 -1.02
N VAL A 470 -19.85 3.89 0.29
CA VAL A 470 -20.44 2.73 0.96
C VAL A 470 -21.88 3.06 1.34
N GLU A 471 -22.84 2.25 0.92
CA GLU A 471 -24.24 2.46 1.24
C GLU A 471 -24.66 1.58 2.41
N TRP A 472 -25.03 2.21 3.52
CA TRP A 472 -25.56 1.56 4.72
C TRP A 472 -26.93 2.10 5.10
N ARG A 473 -27.42 3.12 4.38
CA ARG A 473 -28.74 3.67 4.65
C ARG A 473 -29.78 2.70 4.07
N PRO A 474 -30.98 2.62 4.69
CA PRO A 474 -32.06 1.82 4.14
C PRO A 474 -32.35 2.22 2.69
N ALA A 475 -32.64 1.26 1.84
CA ALA A 475 -33.27 1.58 0.56
C ALA A 475 -34.57 2.32 0.87
N ASP A 476 -34.76 3.52 0.30
CA ASP A 476 -36.04 4.22 0.41
C ASP A 476 -37.13 3.25 -0.08
N GLY A 477 -38.10 2.94 0.78
CA GLY A 477 -39.28 2.18 0.38
C GLY A 477 -39.91 2.85 -0.83
N GLY A 478 -40.02 2.10 -1.93
CA GLY A 478 -40.42 2.60 -3.25
C GLY A 478 -41.80 3.21 -3.33
#